data_AF-A0A9E0HNL5-F1
#
_entry.id   AF-A0A9E0HNL5-F1
#
_cell.length_a   1.000
_cell.length_b   1.000
_cell.length_c   1.000
_cell.angle_alpha   90.00
_cell.angle_beta   90.00
_cell.angle_gamma   90.00
#
_symmetry.space_group_name_H-M   'P 1'
#
loop_
_entity.id
_entity.type
_entity.pdbx_description
1 polymer ?
#
loop_
_entity_poly.entity_id
_entity_poly.type
_entity_poly.pdbx_seq_one_letter_code
_entity_poly.pdbx_strand_id
1 'polypeptide(L)'
;MKPGALLASDGSLIGPAVELLHAVSGVDRSLLRAARIRPSRSNWLHAPWYARHRGGAITVGRTIWFTSNWYAPNGLGDGSLRSTYAWLLHLSHEVGHLPQAERFGRSLWGKARYVAAFSWQYASRALLLKRPVHDGSRLELEADRGRKVLLEITRETGERHPVIIAVHEQRHGQVLEWCTAWHARLAQLKQVHAEESA
;
A
#
# COMPACT_ATOMS: atom_id res chain seq x y z
N MET A 1 -2.89 -13.74 16.34
CA MET A 1 -2.54 -12.31 16.52
C MET A 1 -3.03 -11.57 15.29
N LYS A 2 -4.04 -10.70 15.42
CA LYS A 2 -4.74 -10.11 14.27
C LYS A 2 -3.94 -8.93 13.72
N PRO A 3 -3.53 -8.94 12.45
CA PRO A 3 -2.73 -7.87 11.89
C PRO A 3 -3.60 -6.66 11.59
N GLY A 4 -3.64 -5.72 12.53
CA GLY A 4 -4.25 -4.40 12.38
C GLY A 4 -5.77 -4.40 12.15
N ALA A 5 -6.39 -3.23 12.27
CA ALA A 5 -7.81 -3.03 12.01
C ALA A 5 -8.20 -3.19 10.52
N LEU A 6 -7.28 -3.59 9.64
CA LEU A 6 -7.42 -3.51 8.18
C LEU A 6 -7.49 -4.86 7.46
N LEU A 7 -7.11 -5.95 8.13
CA LEU A 7 -6.94 -7.25 7.51
C LEU A 7 -7.86 -8.31 8.16
N ALA A 8 -8.44 -9.16 7.32
CA ALA A 8 -9.06 -10.40 7.76
C ALA A 8 -7.99 -11.44 8.14
N SER A 9 -8.42 -12.55 8.76
CA SER A 9 -7.52 -13.62 9.21
C SER A 9 -6.75 -14.29 8.06
N ASP A 10 -7.29 -14.28 6.83
CA ASP A 10 -6.65 -14.83 5.64
C ASP A 10 -5.69 -13.83 4.94
N GLY A 11 -5.56 -12.62 5.49
CA GLY A 11 -4.77 -11.53 4.91
C GLY A 11 -5.47 -10.75 3.79
N SER A 12 -6.77 -10.94 3.56
CA SER A 12 -7.53 -10.05 2.69
C SER A 12 -7.74 -8.68 3.36
N LEU A 13 -7.87 -7.62 2.55
CA LEU A 13 -8.34 -6.32 3.04
C LEU A 13 -9.80 -6.43 3.48
N ILE A 14 -10.16 -5.78 4.59
CA ILE A 14 -11.57 -5.64 4.98
C ILE A 14 -12.28 -4.60 4.12
N GLY A 15 -13.62 -4.64 4.08
CA GLY A 15 -14.45 -3.72 3.28
C GLY A 15 -14.06 -2.24 3.41
N PRO A 16 -14.04 -1.67 4.64
CA PRO A 16 -13.61 -0.28 4.86
C PRO A 16 -12.24 0.07 4.25
N ALA A 17 -11.26 -0.83 4.39
CA ALA A 17 -9.93 -0.62 3.83
C ALA A 17 -9.95 -0.65 2.30
N VAL A 18 -10.70 -1.57 1.69
CA VAL A 18 -10.88 -1.63 0.22
C VAL A 18 -11.48 -0.34 -0.30
N GLU A 19 -12.51 0.19 0.35
CA GLU A 19 -13.20 1.40 -0.10
C GLU A 19 -12.30 2.64 -0.03
N LEU A 20 -11.61 2.84 1.10
CA LEU A 20 -10.69 3.96 1.24
C LEU A 20 -9.50 3.85 0.27
N LEU A 21 -8.87 2.67 0.18
CA LEU A 21 -7.72 2.45 -0.70
C LEU A 21 -8.12 2.64 -2.16
N HIS A 22 -9.29 2.18 -2.59
CA HIS A 22 -9.82 2.46 -3.93
C HIS A 22 -9.99 3.96 -4.16
N ALA A 23 -10.58 4.67 -3.20
CA ALA A 23 -10.88 6.09 -3.33
C ALA A 23 -9.60 6.93 -3.54
N VAL A 24 -8.56 6.67 -2.71
CA VAL A 24 -7.30 7.43 -2.74
C VAL A 24 -6.34 7.01 -3.86
N SER A 25 -6.25 5.71 -4.18
CA SER A 25 -5.30 5.21 -5.19
C SER A 25 -5.88 5.13 -6.60
N GLY A 26 -7.20 5.02 -6.73
CA GLY A 26 -7.87 4.71 -8.00
C GLY A 26 -7.74 3.25 -8.43
N VAL A 27 -7.10 2.38 -7.64
CA VAL A 27 -6.98 0.95 -7.93
C VAL A 27 -8.35 0.29 -7.82
N ASP A 28 -8.68 -0.56 -8.79
CA ASP A 28 -9.98 -1.22 -8.85
C ASP A 28 -10.29 -2.06 -7.60
N ARG A 29 -11.55 -2.02 -7.13
CA ARG A 29 -11.99 -2.75 -5.94
C ARG A 29 -11.82 -4.26 -6.07
N SER A 30 -12.07 -4.83 -7.24
CA SER A 30 -11.93 -6.27 -7.46
C SER A 30 -10.48 -6.70 -7.31
N LEU A 31 -9.53 -5.87 -7.76
CA LEU A 31 -8.10 -6.13 -7.61
C LEU A 31 -7.67 -6.04 -6.14
N LEU A 32 -8.16 -5.03 -5.41
CA LEU A 32 -7.92 -4.90 -3.97
C LEU A 32 -8.49 -6.08 -3.16
N ARG A 33 -9.71 -6.53 -3.49
CA ARG A 33 -10.33 -7.70 -2.83
C ARG A 33 -9.60 -9.00 -3.14
N ALA A 34 -9.01 -9.10 -4.34
CA ALA A 34 -8.19 -10.24 -4.74
C ALA A 34 -6.78 -10.20 -4.13
N ALA A 35 -6.33 -9.06 -3.63
CA ALA A 35 -5.00 -8.92 -3.04
C ALA A 35 -4.89 -9.68 -1.70
N ARG A 36 -3.68 -10.11 -1.35
CA ARG A 36 -3.37 -10.74 -0.06
C ARG A 36 -2.17 -10.08 0.59
N ILE A 37 -2.31 -9.70 1.84
CA ILE A 37 -1.29 -9.06 2.64
C ILE A 37 -0.71 -10.13 3.56
N ARG A 38 0.57 -10.42 3.41
CA ARG A 38 1.23 -11.56 4.06
C ARG A 38 2.56 -11.13 4.68
N PRO A 39 3.00 -11.78 5.77
CA PRO A 39 4.33 -11.54 6.29
C PRO A 39 5.38 -12.12 5.32
N SER A 40 6.44 -11.36 5.05
CA SER A 40 7.58 -11.73 4.19
C SER A 40 8.24 -13.07 4.53
N ARG A 41 8.16 -13.53 5.80
CA ARG A 41 8.62 -14.89 6.19
C ARG A 41 7.87 -16.02 5.48
N SER A 42 6.68 -15.74 4.96
CA SER A 42 5.85 -16.67 4.20
C SER A 42 6.09 -16.56 2.69
N ASN A 43 7.00 -15.69 2.25
CA ASN A 43 7.47 -15.60 0.87
C ASN A 43 8.63 -16.59 0.67
N TRP A 44 8.56 -17.40 -0.38
CA TRP A 44 9.63 -18.33 -0.77
C TRP A 44 10.94 -17.62 -1.13
N LEU A 45 10.87 -16.33 -1.52
CA LEU A 45 12.04 -15.49 -1.80
C LEU A 45 12.67 -14.88 -0.54
N HIS A 46 12.01 -14.97 0.63
CA HIS A 46 12.36 -14.21 1.85
C HIS A 46 12.61 -12.71 1.63
N ALA A 47 12.06 -12.16 0.54
CA ALA A 47 12.15 -10.74 0.18
C ALA A 47 11.11 -9.90 0.96
N PRO A 48 11.38 -8.61 1.23
CA PRO A 48 12.57 -7.85 0.83
C PRO A 48 13.82 -8.14 1.69
N TRP A 49 15.01 -8.11 1.08
CA TRP A 49 16.30 -8.51 1.70
C TRP A 49 17.01 -7.42 2.53
N TYR A 50 16.31 -6.36 2.93
CA TYR A 50 16.90 -5.22 3.65
C TYR A 50 16.78 -5.38 5.17
N ALA A 51 17.62 -4.66 5.90
CA ALA A 51 17.66 -4.72 7.36
C ALA A 51 16.27 -4.43 7.97
N ARG A 52 15.83 -5.31 8.88
CA ARG A 52 14.47 -5.39 9.45
C ARG A 52 13.97 -4.09 10.12
N HIS A 53 14.88 -3.17 10.41
CA HIS A 53 14.66 -2.00 11.28
C HIS A 53 13.81 -0.89 10.65
N ARG A 54 13.65 -0.84 9.31
CA ARG A 54 12.93 0.26 8.65
C ARG A 54 11.44 0.01 8.36
N GLY A 55 10.98 -1.25 8.42
CA GLY A 55 9.66 -1.59 7.92
C GLY A 55 9.61 -1.47 6.38
N GLY A 56 9.17 -2.51 5.68
CA GLY A 56 9.12 -2.47 4.23
C GLY A 56 8.10 -3.45 3.70
N ALA A 57 7.69 -3.24 2.45
CA ALA A 57 6.85 -4.16 1.73
C ALA A 57 7.36 -4.38 0.31
N ILE A 58 6.87 -5.45 -0.30
CA ILE A 58 7.05 -5.71 -1.73
C ILE A 58 5.76 -6.32 -2.27
N THR A 59 5.27 -5.74 -3.35
CA THR A 59 4.11 -6.26 -4.08
C THR A 59 4.57 -7.20 -5.18
N VAL A 60 4.10 -8.46 -5.18
CA VAL A 60 4.39 -9.46 -6.22
C VAL A 60 3.10 -10.13 -6.68
N GLY A 61 2.69 -9.88 -7.92
CA GLY A 61 1.40 -10.32 -8.43
C GLY A 61 0.27 -9.68 -7.61
N ARG A 62 -0.53 -10.51 -6.92
CA ARG A 62 -1.60 -10.06 -6.02
C ARG A 62 -1.25 -10.14 -4.55
N THR A 63 0.00 -10.43 -4.22
CA THR A 63 0.42 -10.56 -2.82
C THR A 63 1.35 -9.42 -2.45
N ILE A 64 1.02 -8.74 -1.36
CA ILE A 64 1.85 -7.70 -0.76
C ILE A 64 2.52 -8.30 0.47
N TRP A 65 3.84 -8.36 0.46
CA TRP A 65 4.64 -8.98 1.50
C TRP A 65 5.24 -7.92 2.41
N PHE A 66 4.82 -7.88 3.67
CA PHE A 66 5.32 -6.92 4.66
C PHE A 66 6.39 -7.53 5.57
N THR A 67 7.37 -6.74 6.00
CA THR A 67 8.36 -7.20 7.00
C THR A 67 7.72 -7.49 8.35
N SER A 68 8.38 -8.31 9.18
CA SER A 68 7.83 -8.80 10.45
C SER A 68 7.42 -7.70 11.44
N ASN A 69 8.07 -6.52 11.39
CA ASN A 69 7.77 -5.40 12.28
C ASN A 69 6.33 -4.87 12.13
N TRP A 70 5.76 -5.02 10.93
CA TRP A 70 4.37 -4.63 10.68
C TRP A 70 3.36 -5.50 11.43
N TYR A 71 3.74 -6.72 11.77
CA TYR A 71 2.91 -7.70 12.48
C TYR A 71 3.23 -7.79 13.97
N ALA A 72 4.31 -7.14 14.42
CA ALA A 72 4.81 -7.27 15.78
C ALA A 72 3.99 -6.39 16.74
N PRO A 73 3.57 -6.89 17.92
CA PRO A 73 2.83 -6.10 18.91
C PRO A 73 3.58 -4.90 19.47
N ASN A 74 4.91 -4.98 19.51
CA ASN A 74 5.79 -3.86 19.86
C ASN A 74 6.22 -3.02 18.65
N GLY A 75 5.66 -3.32 17.47
CA GLY A 75 5.83 -2.60 16.22
C GLY A 75 4.49 -2.01 15.76
N LEU A 76 4.14 -2.20 14.48
CA LEU A 76 2.89 -1.67 13.90
C LEU A 76 1.73 -2.69 13.93
N GLY A 77 1.90 -3.78 14.68
CA GLY A 77 0.90 -4.83 14.90
C GLY A 77 0.16 -4.71 16.23
N ASP A 78 0.30 -3.59 16.93
CA ASP A 78 -0.32 -3.32 18.25
C ASP A 78 -1.85 -3.10 18.18
N GLY A 79 -2.39 -2.88 16.98
CA GLY A 79 -3.81 -2.61 16.77
C GLY A 79 -4.24 -1.19 17.15
N SER A 80 -3.33 -0.25 17.37
CA SER A 80 -3.67 1.13 17.70
C SER A 80 -4.18 1.92 16.48
N LEU A 81 -4.82 3.06 16.73
CA LEU A 81 -5.21 4.01 15.68
C LEU A 81 -3.98 4.50 14.90
N ARG A 82 -2.87 4.79 15.60
CA ARG A 82 -1.58 5.14 15.00
C ARG A 82 -1.08 4.08 14.04
N SER A 83 -1.09 2.81 14.45
CA SER A 83 -0.70 1.70 13.56
C SER A 83 -1.64 1.55 12.39
N THR A 84 -2.95 1.73 12.59
CA THR A 84 -3.94 1.71 11.50
C THR A 84 -3.63 2.77 10.45
N TYR A 85 -3.34 4.00 10.88
CA TYR A 85 -2.94 5.09 10.00
C TYR A 85 -1.62 4.79 9.26
N ALA A 86 -0.60 4.28 9.97
CA ALA A 86 0.67 3.88 9.36
C ALA A 86 0.50 2.78 8.30
N TRP A 87 -0.33 1.77 8.58
CA TRP A 87 -0.67 0.73 7.62
C TRP A 87 -1.40 1.30 6.41
N LEU A 88 -2.38 2.19 6.59
CA LEU A 88 -3.10 2.83 5.48
C LEU A 88 -2.16 3.64 4.59
N LEU A 89 -1.24 4.42 5.16
CA LEU A 89 -0.25 5.17 4.39
C LEU A 89 0.63 4.26 3.55
N HIS A 90 1.12 3.15 4.12
CA HIS A 90 1.98 2.24 3.39
C HIS A 90 1.22 1.40 2.36
N LEU A 91 0.04 0.90 2.72
CA LEU A 91 -0.83 0.19 1.78
C LEU A 91 -1.27 1.09 0.63
N SER A 92 -1.52 2.38 0.86
CA SER A 92 -1.89 3.32 -0.22
C SER A 92 -0.79 3.49 -1.28
N HIS A 93 0.46 3.20 -0.91
CA HIS A 93 1.58 3.09 -1.85
C HIS A 93 1.61 1.69 -2.49
N GLU A 94 1.66 0.63 -1.69
CA GLU A 94 1.82 -0.74 -2.17
C GLU A 94 0.71 -1.20 -3.12
N VAL A 95 -0.54 -0.82 -2.86
CA VAL A 95 -1.65 -1.18 -3.76
C VAL A 95 -1.50 -0.54 -5.14
N GLY A 96 -0.80 0.60 -5.24
CA GLY A 96 -0.47 1.25 -6.50
C GLY A 96 0.40 0.39 -7.42
N HIS A 97 1.14 -0.58 -6.87
CA HIS A 97 1.87 -1.58 -7.64
C HIS A 97 0.99 -2.72 -8.18
N LEU A 98 -0.23 -2.93 -7.67
CA LEU A 98 -1.07 -4.05 -8.10
C LEU A 98 -1.46 -3.97 -9.60
N PRO A 99 -1.90 -2.82 -10.15
CA PRO A 99 -2.16 -2.71 -11.58
C PRO A 99 -0.90 -2.94 -12.41
N GLN A 100 0.26 -2.48 -11.92
CA GLN A 100 1.55 -2.70 -12.58
C GLN A 100 1.84 -4.21 -12.63
N ALA A 101 1.73 -4.92 -11.51
CA ALA A 101 1.93 -6.35 -11.44
C ALA A 101 0.98 -7.14 -12.36
N GLU A 102 -0.28 -6.72 -12.52
CA GLU A 102 -1.21 -7.31 -13.49
C GLU A 102 -0.76 -7.10 -14.95
N ARG A 103 -0.20 -5.92 -15.30
CA ARG A 103 0.33 -5.63 -16.66
C ARG A 103 1.48 -6.56 -17.06
N PHE A 104 2.29 -7.03 -16.11
CA PHE A 104 3.37 -8.00 -16.39
C PHE A 104 2.86 -9.44 -16.56
N GLY A 105 1.60 -9.71 -16.22
CA GLY A 105 0.95 -11.01 -16.43
C GLY A 105 0.96 -11.94 -15.21
N ARG A 106 -0.07 -12.78 -15.11
CA ARG A 106 -0.30 -13.68 -13.96
C ARG A 106 0.48 -14.99 -14.00
N SER A 107 1.09 -15.31 -15.14
CA SER A 107 1.90 -16.52 -15.32
C SER A 107 3.17 -16.47 -14.47
N LEU A 108 3.79 -17.63 -14.23
CA LEU A 108 5.09 -17.69 -13.55
C LEU A 108 6.14 -16.81 -14.25
N TRP A 109 6.12 -16.78 -15.58
CA TRP A 109 6.97 -15.92 -16.40
C TRP A 109 6.68 -14.42 -16.22
N GLY A 110 5.41 -14.03 -16.13
CA GLY A 110 5.02 -12.64 -15.88
C GLY A 110 5.47 -12.16 -14.50
N LYS A 111 5.27 -13.01 -13.48
CA LYS A 111 5.78 -12.75 -12.11
C LYS A 111 7.30 -12.67 -12.08
N ALA A 112 8.00 -13.57 -12.77
CA ALA A 112 9.46 -13.56 -12.85
C ALA A 112 9.98 -12.30 -13.55
N ARG A 113 9.33 -11.83 -14.62
CA ARG A 113 9.67 -10.57 -15.29
C ARG A 113 9.41 -9.35 -14.40
N TYR A 114 8.31 -9.33 -13.66
CA TYR A 114 8.03 -8.27 -12.71
C TYR A 114 9.08 -8.23 -11.59
N VAL A 115 9.36 -9.38 -10.96
CA VAL A 115 10.39 -9.49 -9.93
C VAL A 115 11.76 -9.13 -10.50
N ALA A 116 12.13 -9.60 -11.70
CA ALA A 116 13.38 -9.25 -12.35
C ALA A 116 13.47 -7.75 -12.67
N ALA A 117 12.39 -7.12 -13.14
CA ALA A 117 12.35 -5.68 -13.39
C ALA A 117 12.48 -4.88 -12.08
N PHE A 118 11.76 -5.29 -11.03
CA PHE A 118 11.80 -4.66 -9.71
C PHE A 118 13.17 -4.86 -9.05
N SER A 119 13.72 -6.08 -9.08
CA SER A 119 15.05 -6.42 -8.59
C SER A 119 16.17 -5.77 -9.41
N TRP A 120 16.01 -5.62 -10.74
CA TRP A 120 16.96 -4.91 -11.60
C TRP A 120 16.96 -3.41 -11.32
N GLN A 121 15.77 -2.79 -11.21
CA GLN A 121 15.64 -1.38 -10.81
C GLN A 121 16.23 -1.15 -9.41
N TYR A 122 16.04 -2.11 -8.50
CA TYR A 122 16.61 -2.09 -7.17
C TYR A 122 18.14 -2.23 -7.18
N ALA A 123 18.68 -3.25 -7.85
CA ALA A 123 20.10 -3.58 -7.85
C ALA A 123 20.95 -2.58 -8.64
N SER A 124 20.48 -2.16 -9.82
CA SER A 124 21.19 -1.19 -10.66
C SER A 124 21.35 0.17 -9.97
N ARG A 125 20.35 0.63 -9.21
CA ARG A 125 20.43 1.91 -8.48
C ARG A 125 21.14 1.81 -7.12
N ALA A 126 21.06 0.66 -6.43
CA ALA A 126 21.87 0.41 -5.23
C ALA A 126 23.38 0.38 -5.54
N LEU A 127 23.77 -0.06 -6.74
CA LEU A 127 25.16 -0.02 -7.23
C LEU A 127 25.60 1.37 -7.71
N LEU A 128 24.68 2.22 -8.17
CA LEU A 128 25.00 3.52 -8.79
C LEU A 128 24.86 4.74 -7.88
N LEU A 129 24.03 4.71 -6.83
CA LEU A 129 23.70 5.90 -6.03
C LEU A 129 23.80 5.63 -4.52
N LYS A 130 24.74 6.32 -3.84
CA LYS A 130 24.89 6.35 -2.37
C LYS A 130 23.79 7.18 -1.66
N ARG A 131 22.53 7.11 -2.11
CA ARG A 131 21.36 7.85 -1.59
C ARG A 131 20.10 6.97 -1.66
N PRO A 132 19.02 7.23 -0.89
CA PRO A 132 17.93 6.27 -0.72
C PRO A 132 17.33 5.86 -2.06
N VAL A 133 17.36 4.55 -2.32
CA VAL A 133 17.25 3.89 -3.63
C VAL A 133 15.82 3.95 -4.23
N HIS A 134 14.88 4.55 -3.51
CA HIS A 134 13.44 4.53 -3.81
C HIS A 134 12.94 5.75 -4.59
N ASP A 135 13.67 6.88 -4.55
CA ASP A 135 13.12 8.15 -5.01
C ASP A 135 13.29 8.33 -6.54
N GLY A 136 12.19 8.20 -7.28
CA GLY A 136 12.07 8.76 -8.64
C GLY A 136 12.05 7.77 -9.82
N SER A 137 11.69 6.49 -9.62
CA SER A 137 11.30 5.65 -10.77
C SER A 137 9.84 5.96 -11.16
N ARG A 138 9.49 5.89 -12.46
CA ARG A 138 8.11 6.15 -12.92
C ARG A 138 7.09 5.22 -12.25
N LEU A 139 7.47 3.97 -11.98
CA LEU A 139 6.60 2.99 -11.31
C LEU A 139 6.39 3.33 -9.84
N GLU A 140 7.44 3.76 -9.15
CA GLU A 140 7.37 4.20 -7.75
C GLU A 140 6.53 5.49 -7.62
N LEU A 141 6.70 6.45 -8.55
CA LEU A 141 5.90 7.68 -8.58
C LEU A 141 4.41 7.39 -8.87
N GLU A 142 4.10 6.47 -9.79
CA GLU A 142 2.73 6.01 -10.05
C GLU A 142 2.13 5.35 -8.80
N ALA A 143 2.89 4.47 -8.13
CA ALA A 143 2.45 3.79 -6.92
C ALA A 143 2.22 4.78 -5.76
N ASP A 144 2.99 5.86 -5.72
CA ASP A 144 2.93 6.81 -4.60
C ASP A 144 1.71 7.74 -4.59
N ARG A 145 0.96 7.80 -5.68
CA ARG A 145 -0.19 8.71 -5.82
C ARG A 145 -1.20 8.53 -4.70
N GLY A 146 -1.55 7.27 -4.37
CA GLY A 146 -2.50 6.98 -3.30
C GLY A 146 -2.03 7.47 -1.93
N ARG A 147 -0.73 7.29 -1.64
CA ARG A 147 -0.11 7.77 -0.39
C ARG A 147 -0.11 9.30 -0.32
N LYS A 148 0.23 9.99 -1.41
CA LYS A 148 0.20 11.46 -1.48
C LYS A 148 -1.20 12.02 -1.25
N VAL A 149 -2.21 11.45 -1.91
CA VAL A 149 -3.62 11.83 -1.69
C VAL A 149 -4.03 11.61 -0.23
N LEU A 150 -3.68 10.47 0.36
CA LEU A 150 -4.00 10.17 1.75
C LEU A 150 -3.32 11.17 2.71
N LEU A 151 -2.04 11.47 2.50
CA LEU A 151 -1.30 12.46 3.29
C LEU A 151 -1.92 13.85 3.21
N GLU A 152 -2.37 14.26 2.02
CA GLU A 152 -3.00 15.56 1.83
C GLU A 152 -4.34 15.66 2.56
N ILE A 153 -5.21 14.64 2.47
CA ILE A 153 -6.50 14.66 3.18
C ILE A 153 -6.33 14.58 4.71
N THR A 154 -5.28 13.91 5.19
CA THR A 154 -5.01 13.77 6.63
C THR A 154 -3.98 14.75 7.15
N ARG A 155 -3.61 15.79 6.38
CA ARG A 155 -2.50 16.69 6.73
C ARG A 155 -2.66 17.36 8.09
N GLU A 156 -3.88 17.79 8.42
CA GLU A 156 -4.16 18.55 9.63
C GLU A 156 -4.42 17.67 10.85
N THR A 157 -5.10 16.53 10.64
CA THR A 157 -5.62 15.69 11.73
C THR A 157 -4.89 14.36 11.87
N GLY A 158 -4.08 13.98 10.88
CA GLY A 158 -3.32 12.74 10.85
C GLY A 158 -4.21 11.52 11.08
N GLU A 159 -3.79 10.68 12.02
CA GLU A 159 -4.53 9.49 12.44
C GLU A 159 -5.91 9.78 13.07
N ARG A 160 -6.16 11.02 13.51
CA ARG A 160 -7.45 11.46 14.07
C ARG A 160 -8.45 11.90 12.99
N HIS A 161 -8.08 11.84 11.71
CA HIS A 161 -9.01 12.18 10.64
C HIS A 161 -10.25 11.26 10.68
N PRO A 162 -11.49 11.77 10.52
CA PRO A 162 -12.71 10.99 10.68
C PRO A 162 -12.75 9.70 9.84
N VAL A 163 -12.26 9.73 8.60
CA VAL A 163 -12.22 8.52 7.75
C VAL A 163 -11.25 7.45 8.29
N ILE A 164 -10.16 7.84 8.94
CA ILE A 164 -9.18 6.91 9.52
C ILE A 164 -9.79 6.23 10.75
N ILE A 165 -10.48 7.01 11.58
CA ILE A 165 -11.25 6.49 12.72
C ILE A 165 -12.34 5.52 12.23
N ALA A 166 -13.11 5.88 11.21
CA ALA A 166 -14.15 5.03 10.66
C ALA A 166 -13.60 3.71 10.10
N VAL A 167 -12.44 3.73 9.43
CA VAL A 167 -11.76 2.50 8.98
C VAL A 167 -11.29 1.67 10.17
N HIS A 168 -10.67 2.31 11.17
CA HIS A 168 -10.17 1.64 12.38
C HIS A 168 -11.29 0.92 13.15
N GLU A 169 -12.44 1.57 13.28
CA GLU A 169 -13.64 1.04 13.94
C GLU A 169 -14.50 0.16 13.01
N GLN A 170 -14.04 -0.09 11.79
CA GLN A 170 -14.72 -0.90 10.77
C GLN A 170 -16.13 -0.43 10.39
N ARG A 171 -16.39 0.88 10.49
CA ARG A 171 -17.66 1.52 10.15
C ARG A 171 -17.81 1.70 8.65
N HIS A 172 -18.10 0.62 7.94
CA HIS A 172 -18.13 0.58 6.47
C HIS A 172 -19.05 1.63 5.84
N GLY A 173 -20.25 1.86 6.40
CA GLY A 173 -21.17 2.90 5.92
C GLY A 173 -20.57 4.30 5.96
N GLN A 174 -19.93 4.68 7.07
CA GLN A 174 -19.30 6.00 7.22
C GLN A 174 -18.12 6.19 6.24
N VAL A 175 -17.36 5.12 5.96
CA VAL A 175 -16.29 5.18 4.97
C VAL A 175 -16.85 5.37 3.56
N LEU A 176 -17.93 4.67 3.19
CA LEU A 176 -18.58 4.82 1.90
C LEU A 176 -19.18 6.21 1.71
N GLU A 177 -19.88 6.72 2.72
CA GLU A 177 -20.44 8.08 2.74
C GLU A 177 -19.33 9.12 2.54
N TRP A 178 -18.24 8.99 3.29
CA TRP A 178 -17.08 9.87 3.15
C TRP A 178 -16.47 9.79 1.74
N CYS A 179 -16.22 8.59 1.22
CA CYS A 179 -15.64 8.41 -0.12
C CYS A 179 -16.54 8.99 -1.22
N THR A 180 -17.86 8.89 -1.05
CA THR A 180 -18.85 9.45 -1.98
C THR A 180 -18.84 10.97 -1.92
N ALA A 181 -18.90 11.55 -0.72
CA ALA A 181 -18.85 13.00 -0.52
C ALA A 181 -17.55 13.63 -1.03
N TRP A 182 -16.43 12.91 -0.93
CA TRP A 182 -15.11 13.38 -1.36
C TRP A 182 -14.73 13.02 -2.79
N HIS A 183 -15.61 12.35 -3.56
CA HIS A 183 -15.26 11.76 -4.86
C HIS A 183 -14.61 12.77 -5.82
N ALA A 184 -15.22 13.94 -6.02
CA ALA A 184 -14.72 14.97 -6.93
C ALA A 184 -13.35 15.53 -6.48
N ARG A 185 -13.20 15.79 -5.18
CA ARG A 185 -11.94 16.28 -4.61
C ARG A 185 -10.83 15.24 -4.73
N LEU A 186 -11.12 13.97 -4.48
CA LEU A 186 -10.17 12.87 -4.65
C LEU A 186 -9.73 12.72 -6.10
N ALA A 187 -10.66 12.86 -7.06
CA ALA A 187 -10.32 12.85 -8.49
C ALA A 187 -9.35 13.98 -8.85
N GLN A 188 -9.62 15.20 -8.36
CA GLN A 188 -8.73 16.36 -8.56
C GLN A 188 -7.34 16.13 -7.97
N LEU A 189 -7.25 15.68 -6.70
CA LEU A 189 -5.96 15.41 -6.04
C LEU A 189 -5.15 14.34 -6.78
N LYS A 190 -5.80 13.28 -7.25
CA LYS A 190 -5.15 12.25 -8.07
C LYS A 190 -4.59 12.82 -9.37
N GLN A 191 -5.30 13.74 -10.02
CA GLN A 191 -4.83 14.40 -11.22
C GLN A 191 -3.60 15.29 -10.95
N VAL A 192 -3.64 16.13 -9.92
CA VAL A 192 -2.51 16.99 -9.52
C VAL A 192 -1.24 16.14 -9.31
N HIS A 193 -1.33 15.06 -8.53
CA HIS A 193 -0.16 14.21 -8.28
C HIS A 193 0.24 13.35 -9.48
N ALA A 194 -0.65 13.13 -10.45
CA ALA A 194 -0.30 12.48 -11.70
C ALA A 194 0.55 13.41 -12.60
N GLU A 195 0.22 14.70 -12.64
CA GLU A 195 0.94 15.73 -13.40
C GLU A 195 2.32 16.03 -12.80
N GLU A 196 2.45 16.08 -11.47
CA GLU A 196 3.76 16.22 -10.78
C GLU A 196 4.73 15.06 -11.02
N SER A 197 4.22 13.93 -11.51
CA SER A 197 4.97 12.68 -11.69
C SER A 197 5.26 12.34 -13.17
N ALA A 198 4.80 13.18 -14.10
CA ALA A 198 4.96 13.01 -15.56
C ALA A 198 6.21 13.72 -16.06
#